data_AF-A0A9W7S5E0-F1
#
_entry.id   AF-A0A9W7S5E0-F1
#
_cell.length_a   1.000
_cell.length_b   1.000
_cell.length_c   1.000
_cell.angle_alpha   90.00
_cell.angle_beta   90.00
_cell.angle_gamma   90.00
#
_symmetry.space_group_name_H-M   'P 1'
#
loop_
_entity.id
_entity.type
_entity.pdbx_description
1 polymer ?
#
loop_
_entity_poly.entity_id
_entity_poly.type
_entity_poly.pdbx_seq_one_letter_code
_entity_poly.pdbx_strand_id
1 'polypeptide(L)'
;MSSNFRSDISRETVINNWIKDNFYENQIPIGEIRYININSNESLQHQGVDFFIYDRDIFGDRKEHWIDCKSATYYSKTIRNDRNKRPDSLPTFAFELYSKNKNGEYKSGWLYSEKYNLTEYYFLSWLWVDLPKKGENSFDLVDVNNIKYDNIEEIEVMIIDKR
;
A
#
# COMPACT_ATOMS: atom_id res chain seq x y z
N MET A 1 15.94 10.66 -16.29
CA MET A 1 14.98 10.68 -15.15
C MET A 1 13.97 9.53 -15.27
N SER A 2 14.43 8.29 -15.43
CA SER A 2 13.58 7.10 -15.63
C SER A 2 13.74 6.03 -14.53
N SER A 3 14.74 6.17 -13.64
CA SER A 3 15.05 5.13 -12.65
C SER A 3 14.04 5.08 -11.51
N ASN A 4 13.73 6.23 -10.88
CA ASN A 4 12.91 6.26 -9.66
C ASN A 4 11.44 5.85 -9.93
N PHE A 5 10.86 6.32 -11.03
CA PHE A 5 9.49 5.98 -11.40
C PHE A 5 9.30 4.49 -11.72
N ARG A 6 10.27 3.88 -12.42
CA ARG A 6 10.22 2.43 -12.70
C ARG A 6 10.43 1.61 -11.44
N SER A 7 11.30 2.04 -10.52
CA SER A 7 11.47 1.39 -9.23
C SER A 7 10.25 1.56 -8.31
N ASP A 8 9.54 2.69 -8.39
CA ASP A 8 8.28 2.92 -7.68
C ASP A 8 7.22 1.92 -8.16
N ILE A 9 6.98 1.84 -9.48
CA ILE A 9 6.02 0.90 -10.08
C ILE A 9 6.36 -0.56 -9.76
N SER A 10 7.64 -0.95 -9.86
CA SER A 10 8.02 -2.33 -9.57
C SER A 10 7.78 -2.70 -8.11
N ARG A 11 8.00 -1.76 -7.18
CA ARG A 11 7.76 -1.99 -5.74
C ARG A 11 6.29 -2.06 -5.41
N GLU A 12 5.49 -1.15 -5.97
CA GLU A 12 4.05 -1.17 -5.82
C GLU A 12 3.46 -2.49 -6.32
N THR A 13 3.94 -2.98 -7.46
CA THR A 13 3.54 -4.29 -8.00
C THR A 13 3.87 -5.44 -7.03
N VAL A 14 5.07 -5.44 -6.44
CA VAL A 14 5.48 -6.45 -5.45
C VAL A 14 4.56 -6.43 -4.24
N ILE A 15 4.28 -5.25 -3.69
CA ILE A 15 3.43 -5.07 -2.51
C ILE A 15 1.99 -5.48 -2.82
N ASN A 16 1.43 -5.03 -3.94
CA ASN A 16 0.05 -5.31 -4.30
C ASN A 16 -0.19 -6.81 -4.53
N ASN A 17 0.77 -7.51 -5.15
CA ASN A 17 0.70 -8.98 -5.28
C ASN A 17 0.76 -9.67 -3.93
N TRP A 18 1.67 -9.23 -3.04
CA TRP A 18 1.75 -9.81 -1.70
C TRP A 18 0.44 -9.61 -0.93
N ILE A 19 -0.15 -8.40 -0.96
CA ILE A 19 -1.44 -8.13 -0.32
C ILE A 19 -2.51 -9.06 -0.93
N LYS A 20 -2.62 -9.13 -2.26
CA LYS A 20 -3.63 -9.95 -2.92
C LYS A 20 -3.56 -11.42 -2.48
N ASP A 21 -2.35 -11.97 -2.40
CA ASP A 21 -2.14 -13.38 -2.13
C ASP A 21 -2.27 -13.70 -0.62
N ASN A 22 -1.98 -12.74 0.28
CA ASN A 22 -1.89 -12.99 1.72
C ASN A 22 -3.01 -12.34 2.57
N PHE A 23 -3.76 -11.35 2.06
CA PHE A 23 -4.70 -10.56 2.87
C PHE A 23 -5.81 -11.41 3.53
N TYR A 24 -6.27 -12.44 2.84
CA TYR A 24 -7.28 -13.38 3.36
C TYR A 24 -6.72 -14.78 3.64
N GLU A 25 -5.40 -14.97 3.63
CA GLU A 25 -4.80 -16.31 3.65
C GLU A 25 -5.33 -17.14 4.82
N ASN A 26 -6.09 -18.19 4.51
CA ASN A 26 -6.74 -19.11 5.46
C ASN A 26 -7.82 -18.51 6.37
N GLN A 27 -8.37 -17.33 6.05
CA GLN A 27 -9.35 -16.62 6.88
C GLN A 27 -10.75 -16.51 6.26
N ILE A 28 -11.04 -17.17 5.14
CA ILE A 28 -12.39 -17.14 4.55
C ILE A 28 -13.18 -18.36 5.07
N PRO A 29 -14.21 -18.15 5.92
CA PRO A 29 -15.07 -19.24 6.34
C PRO A 29 -15.76 -19.91 5.15
N ILE A 30 -16.00 -21.21 5.25
CA ILE A 30 -16.73 -21.97 4.22
C ILE A 30 -18.07 -21.29 3.95
N GLY A 31 -18.32 -20.92 2.69
CA GLY A 31 -19.57 -20.30 2.24
C GLY A 31 -19.60 -18.77 2.29
N GLU A 32 -18.55 -18.10 2.78
CA GLU A 32 -18.39 -16.65 2.65
C GLU A 32 -17.62 -16.32 1.36
N ILE A 33 -17.99 -15.22 0.71
CA ILE A 33 -17.28 -14.67 -0.45
C ILE A 33 -16.51 -13.46 0.04
N ARG A 34 -15.17 -13.54 -0.04
CA ARG A 34 -14.26 -12.42 0.19
C ARG A 34 -13.18 -12.49 -0.86
N TYR A 35 -12.84 -11.34 -1.45
CA TYR A 35 -11.73 -11.29 -2.37
C TYR A 35 -11.11 -9.91 -2.43
N ILE A 36 -9.87 -9.91 -2.88
CA ILE A 36 -9.13 -8.75 -3.34
C ILE A 36 -8.57 -9.10 -4.72
N ASN A 37 -8.83 -8.23 -5.70
CA ASN A 37 -8.31 -8.36 -7.05
C ASN A 37 -7.52 -7.10 -7.40
N ILE A 38 -6.37 -7.29 -8.06
CA ILE A 38 -5.58 -6.17 -8.59
C ILE A 38 -6.23 -5.68 -9.88
N ASN A 39 -6.43 -4.37 -9.97
CA ASN A 39 -6.90 -3.73 -11.18
C ASN A 39 -5.80 -3.74 -12.26
N SER A 40 -6.08 -4.37 -13.41
CA SER A 40 -5.20 -4.38 -14.58
C SER A 40 -5.55 -3.33 -15.64
N ASN A 41 -6.61 -2.53 -15.43
CA ASN A 41 -7.05 -1.50 -16.36
C ASN A 41 -6.31 -0.18 -16.08
N GLU A 42 -5.45 0.22 -17.02
CA GLU A 42 -4.64 1.44 -16.95
C GLU A 42 -5.47 2.72 -16.77
N SER A 43 -6.66 2.80 -17.39
CA SER A 43 -7.54 3.97 -17.23
C SER A 43 -8.08 4.08 -15.81
N LEU A 44 -8.38 2.95 -15.16
CA LEU A 44 -8.84 2.93 -13.77
C LEU A 44 -7.68 3.19 -12.79
N GLN A 45 -6.46 2.69 -13.08
CA GLN A 45 -5.26 3.02 -12.31
C GLN A 45 -4.98 4.53 -12.36
N HIS A 46 -5.10 5.15 -13.53
CA HIS A 46 -4.99 6.60 -13.66
C HIS A 46 -6.05 7.38 -12.87
N GLN A 47 -7.15 6.73 -12.47
CA GLN A 47 -8.21 7.29 -11.64
C GLN A 47 -8.13 6.83 -10.17
N GLY A 48 -7.01 6.23 -9.75
CA GLY A 48 -6.75 5.89 -8.34
C GLY A 48 -7.45 4.60 -7.90
N VAL A 49 -7.57 3.62 -8.79
CA VAL A 49 -8.11 2.30 -8.45
C VAL A 49 -7.02 1.25 -8.65
N ASP A 50 -6.52 0.73 -7.54
CA ASP A 50 -5.50 -0.32 -7.50
C ASP A 50 -6.11 -1.69 -7.21
N PHE A 51 -7.15 -1.73 -6.35
CA PHE A 51 -7.85 -2.95 -6.02
C PHE A 51 -9.37 -2.84 -6.19
N PHE A 52 -9.94 -4.01 -6.47
CA PHE A 52 -11.34 -4.31 -6.25
C PHE A 52 -11.46 -5.23 -5.04
N ILE A 53 -12.17 -4.79 -3.99
CA ILE A 53 -12.34 -5.59 -2.77
C ILE A 53 -13.83 -5.82 -2.52
N TYR A 54 -14.17 -7.08 -2.25
CA TYR A 54 -15.47 -7.49 -1.74
C TYR A 54 -15.28 -8.11 -0.36
N ASP A 55 -15.78 -7.44 0.69
CA ASP A 55 -15.87 -8.01 2.04
C ASP A 55 -16.97 -7.29 2.84
N ARG A 56 -18.01 -8.05 3.20
CA ARG A 56 -19.16 -7.55 3.97
C ARG A 56 -18.77 -7.09 5.37
N ASP A 57 -17.80 -7.71 5.99
CA ASP A 57 -17.41 -7.39 7.36
C ASP A 57 -16.56 -6.11 7.41
N ILE A 58 -15.79 -5.84 6.35
CA ILE A 58 -15.02 -4.60 6.22
C ILE A 58 -15.94 -3.43 5.85
N PHE A 59 -16.81 -3.59 4.84
CA PHE A 59 -17.57 -2.47 4.26
C PHE A 59 -19.02 -2.38 4.73
N GLY A 60 -19.53 -3.40 5.38
CA GLY A 60 -20.92 -3.44 5.88
C GLY A 60 -21.98 -3.67 4.79
N ASP A 61 -21.59 -3.94 3.55
CA ASP A 61 -22.53 -4.22 2.46
C ASP A 61 -22.09 -5.40 1.56
N ARG A 62 -22.86 -5.69 0.51
CA ARG A 62 -22.61 -6.81 -0.42
C ARG A 62 -22.20 -6.31 -1.80
N LYS A 63 -21.29 -5.35 -1.85
CA LYS A 63 -20.76 -4.77 -3.09
C LYS A 63 -19.25 -4.87 -3.16
N GLU A 64 -18.77 -4.82 -4.38
CA GLU A 64 -17.36 -4.60 -4.66
C GLU A 64 -17.08 -3.09 -4.55
N HIS A 65 -15.98 -2.74 -3.89
CA HIS A 65 -15.53 -1.37 -3.73
C HIS A 65 -14.20 -1.11 -4.44
N TRP A 66 -14.02 0.13 -4.87
CA TRP A 66 -12.88 0.60 -5.65
C TRP A 66 -11.88 1.30 -4.74
N ILE A 67 -10.68 0.74 -4.67
CA ILE A 67 -9.74 1.01 -3.58
C ILE A 67 -8.43 1.55 -4.14
N ASP A 68 -7.92 2.61 -3.52
CA ASP A 68 -6.61 3.20 -3.82
C ASP A 68 -5.59 2.75 -2.78
N CYS A 69 -4.55 2.02 -3.20
CA CYS A 69 -3.50 1.50 -2.32
C CYS A 69 -2.41 2.54 -2.13
N LYS A 70 -2.03 2.75 -0.86
CA LYS A 70 -1.06 3.77 -0.48
C LYS A 70 -0.10 3.19 0.54
N SER A 71 1.07 2.82 0.04
CA SER A 71 2.10 2.15 0.84
C SER A 71 3.16 3.12 1.32
N ALA A 72 3.47 3.10 2.63
CA ALA A 72 4.57 3.84 3.23
C ALA A 72 5.92 3.14 2.97
N THR A 73 6.25 2.89 1.70
CA THR A 73 7.40 2.07 1.29
C THR A 73 8.75 2.61 1.79
N TYR A 74 8.90 3.94 1.90
CA TYR A 74 10.10 4.57 2.45
C TYR A 74 10.26 4.41 3.97
N TYR A 75 9.23 3.88 4.63
CA TYR A 75 9.18 3.62 6.06
C TYR A 75 9.12 2.11 6.39
N SER A 76 9.39 1.24 5.42
CA SER A 76 9.48 -0.21 5.65
C SER A 76 10.56 -0.54 6.69
N LYS A 77 10.23 -1.44 7.61
CA LYS A 77 11.08 -1.83 8.73
C LYS A 77 11.53 -3.28 8.60
N THR A 78 12.62 -3.62 9.28
CA THR A 78 12.98 -5.03 9.47
C THR A 78 11.94 -5.73 10.36
N ILE A 79 11.67 -7.01 10.14
CA ILE A 79 10.73 -7.81 10.94
C ILE A 79 11.20 -8.02 12.39
N ARG A 80 12.50 -7.86 12.65
CA ARG A 80 13.11 -7.97 13.98
C ARG A 80 14.16 -6.89 14.17
N ASN A 81 14.06 -6.10 15.23
CA ASN A 81 15.10 -5.13 15.62
C ASN A 81 16.32 -5.82 16.26
N ASP A 82 17.31 -5.01 16.66
CA ASP A 82 18.56 -5.47 17.29
C ASP A 82 18.36 -6.26 18.61
N ARG A 83 17.15 -6.23 19.19
CA ARG A 83 16.75 -6.98 20.38
C ARG A 83 15.87 -8.21 20.06
N ASN A 84 15.81 -8.59 18.79
CA ASN A 84 14.97 -9.66 18.27
C ASN A 84 13.47 -9.49 18.58
N LYS A 85 12.97 -8.24 18.56
CA LYS A 85 11.54 -7.91 18.72
C LYS A 85 11.00 -7.27 17.45
N ARG A 86 9.71 -7.48 17.16
CA ARG A 86 9.01 -6.74 16.09
C ARG A 86 9.06 -5.24 16.44
N PRO A 87 9.56 -4.36 15.55
CA PRO A 87 9.49 -2.92 15.75
C PRO A 87 8.05 -2.43 15.88
N ASP A 88 7.87 -1.29 16.53
CA ASP A 88 6.57 -0.64 16.64
C ASP A 88 6.02 -0.28 15.26
N SER A 89 4.69 -0.24 15.16
CA SER A 89 3.97 0.20 13.97
C SER A 89 4.31 1.65 13.58
N LEU A 90 3.93 2.05 12.37
CA LEU A 90 4.09 3.44 11.94
C LEU A 90 3.12 4.32 12.73
N PRO A 91 3.58 5.34 13.48
CA PRO A 91 2.68 6.13 14.32
C PRO A 91 1.78 7.08 13.52
N THR A 92 2.16 7.40 12.27
CA THR A 92 1.46 8.39 11.43
C THR A 92 1.61 8.04 9.95
N PHE A 93 0.55 8.22 9.18
CA PHE A 93 0.57 8.18 7.72
C PHE A 93 0.32 9.59 7.15
N ALA A 94 0.97 9.94 6.03
CA ALA A 94 0.84 11.25 5.41
C ALA A 94 0.19 11.15 4.02
N PHE A 95 -0.77 12.04 3.76
CA PHE A 95 -1.42 12.18 2.45
C PHE A 95 -0.84 13.37 1.68
N GLU A 96 -0.70 13.23 0.36
CA GLU A 96 -0.29 14.36 -0.48
C GLU A 96 -1.50 15.28 -0.74
N LEU A 97 -1.36 16.54 -0.33
CA LEU A 97 -2.35 17.58 -0.62
C LEU A 97 -2.11 18.26 -1.96
N TYR A 98 -0.83 18.48 -2.29
CA TYR A 98 -0.38 19.11 -3.53
C TYR A 98 0.99 18.57 -3.94
N SER A 99 1.23 18.51 -5.24
CA SER A 99 2.55 18.28 -5.84
C SER A 99 2.90 19.38 -6.82
N LYS A 100 4.19 19.62 -7.06
CA LYS A 100 4.66 20.48 -8.14
C LYS A 100 5.04 19.64 -9.34
N ASN A 101 4.55 20.01 -10.52
CA ASN A 101 5.01 19.40 -11.75
C ASN A 101 6.41 19.92 -12.13
N LYS A 102 6.96 19.39 -13.23
CA LYS A 102 8.29 19.79 -13.75
C LYS A 102 8.40 21.27 -14.12
N ASN A 103 7.27 21.94 -14.36
CA ASN A 103 7.19 23.37 -14.68
C ASN A 103 7.00 24.24 -13.42
N GLY A 104 6.94 23.63 -12.22
CA GLY A 104 6.73 24.32 -10.95
C GLY A 104 5.27 24.64 -10.62
N GLU A 105 4.32 24.18 -11.45
CA GLU A 105 2.88 24.41 -11.24
C GLU A 105 2.33 23.45 -10.18
N TYR A 106 1.48 23.97 -9.29
CA TYR A 106 0.79 23.14 -8.31
C TYR A 106 -0.28 22.29 -8.98
N LYS A 107 -0.28 21.00 -8.65
CA LYS A 107 -1.35 20.05 -8.94
C LYS A 107 -1.93 19.56 -7.63
N SER A 108 -3.24 19.35 -7.61
CA SER A 108 -3.91 18.71 -6.49
C SER A 108 -3.33 17.32 -6.28
N GLY A 109 -2.99 17.03 -5.03
CA GLY A 109 -2.57 15.71 -4.60
C GLY A 109 -3.73 14.74 -4.57
N TRP A 110 -3.43 13.49 -4.27
CA TRP A 110 -4.39 12.39 -4.41
C TRP A 110 -5.52 12.41 -3.40
N LEU A 111 -5.36 13.12 -2.27
CA LEU A 111 -6.43 13.21 -1.26
C LEU A 111 -7.71 13.89 -1.78
N TYR A 112 -7.57 14.97 -2.57
CA TYR A 112 -8.69 15.84 -2.96
C TYR A 112 -8.84 16.07 -4.46
N SER A 113 -7.98 15.50 -5.30
CA SER A 113 -8.08 15.70 -6.75
C SER A 113 -9.32 15.00 -7.32
N GLU A 114 -10.08 15.72 -8.17
CA GLU A 114 -11.17 15.16 -8.98
C GLU A 114 -10.71 14.03 -9.91
N LYS A 115 -9.41 13.99 -10.22
CA LYS A 115 -8.80 12.91 -11.01
C LYS A 115 -9.05 11.53 -10.39
N TYR A 116 -9.09 11.44 -9.06
CA TYR A 116 -9.23 10.18 -8.34
C TYR A 116 -10.67 9.96 -7.85
N ASN A 117 -11.67 10.52 -8.54
CA ASN A 117 -13.08 10.49 -8.14
C ASN A 117 -13.69 9.08 -8.02
N LEU A 118 -13.03 8.07 -8.58
CA LEU A 118 -13.44 6.67 -8.54
C LEU A 118 -13.00 5.93 -7.29
N THR A 119 -12.00 6.43 -6.56
CA THR A 119 -11.60 5.88 -5.27
C THR A 119 -12.72 6.03 -4.24
N GLU A 120 -13.16 4.93 -3.65
CA GLU A 120 -14.11 4.93 -2.53
C GLU A 120 -13.39 4.87 -1.19
N TYR A 121 -12.33 4.06 -1.09
CA TYR A 121 -11.53 3.93 0.13
C TYR A 121 -10.04 4.00 -0.16
N TYR A 122 -9.29 4.51 0.80
CA TYR A 122 -7.84 4.37 0.85
C TYR A 122 -7.45 3.11 1.62
N PHE A 123 -6.57 2.32 1.02
CA PHE A 123 -5.93 1.17 1.65
C PHE A 123 -4.50 1.57 2.00
N LEU A 124 -4.30 2.01 3.24
CA LEU A 124 -3.00 2.41 3.74
C LEU A 124 -2.22 1.18 4.18
N SER A 125 -0.98 1.04 3.73
CA SER A 125 -0.16 -0.13 4.06
C SER A 125 1.27 0.23 4.46
N TRP A 126 1.82 -0.53 5.40
CA TRP A 126 3.23 -0.47 5.77
C TRP A 126 3.73 -1.87 6.13
N LEU A 127 5.01 -2.11 5.85
CA LEU A 127 5.57 -3.45 5.74
C LEU A 127 6.72 -3.68 6.72
N TRP A 128 6.79 -4.92 7.21
CA TRP A 128 7.96 -5.51 7.84
C TRP A 128 8.55 -6.56 6.91
N VAL A 129 9.87 -6.52 6.77
CA VAL A 129 10.58 -7.37 5.82
C VAL A 129 11.77 -8.06 6.49
N ASP A 130 12.13 -9.25 6.01
CA ASP A 130 13.34 -9.96 6.41
C ASP A 130 14.56 -9.42 5.65
N LEU A 131 14.97 -8.20 6.03
CA LEU A 131 16.15 -7.54 5.50
C LEU A 131 16.93 -6.87 6.64
N PRO A 132 18.26 -6.72 6.47
CA PRO A 132 19.05 -5.95 7.41
C PRO A 132 18.66 -4.47 7.36
N LYS A 133 18.74 -3.84 8.54
CA LYS A 133 18.60 -2.39 8.71
C LYS A 133 19.62 -1.63 7.85
N LYS A 134 19.20 -0.53 7.21
CA LYS A 134 20.05 0.23 6.26
C LYS A 134 21.22 1.00 6.88
N GLY A 135 21.34 1.01 8.20
CA GLY A 135 22.45 1.59 8.96
C GLY A 135 22.09 1.78 10.43
N GLU A 136 23.07 1.94 11.32
CA GLU A 136 22.85 1.94 12.77
C GLU A 136 21.81 2.99 13.25
N ASN A 137 21.74 4.15 12.59
CA ASN A 137 20.86 5.26 12.96
C ASN A 137 19.49 5.26 12.26
N SER A 138 19.12 4.20 11.53
CA SER A 138 17.95 4.24 10.65
C SER A 138 16.62 3.82 11.28
N PHE A 139 16.46 3.79 12.61
CA PHE A 139 15.19 3.43 13.27
C PHE A 139 14.52 2.16 12.68
N ASP A 140 15.29 1.08 12.57
CA ASP A 140 14.88 -0.22 12.01
C ASP A 140 14.46 -0.20 10.52
N LEU A 141 14.65 0.92 9.82
CA LEU A 141 14.34 1.04 8.40
C LEU A 141 15.30 0.21 7.54
N VAL A 142 14.76 -0.33 6.45
CA VAL A 142 15.52 -1.08 5.43
C VAL A 142 15.78 -0.22 4.19
N ASP A 143 16.67 -0.70 3.31
CA ASP A 143 16.79 -0.13 1.98
C ASP A 143 15.63 -0.62 1.11
N VAL A 144 14.79 0.33 0.70
CA VAL A 144 13.59 0.11 -0.11
C VAL A 144 13.86 -0.57 -1.44
N ASN A 145 15.07 -0.45 -2.00
CA ASN A 145 15.42 -1.06 -3.28
C ASN A 145 15.66 -2.56 -3.15
N ASN A 146 15.84 -3.08 -1.93
CA ASN A 146 16.07 -4.49 -1.66
C ASN A 146 14.77 -5.26 -1.37
N ILE A 147 13.64 -4.57 -1.25
CA ILE A 147 12.34 -5.19 -0.99
C ILE A 147 11.92 -6.03 -2.20
N LYS A 148 11.56 -7.29 -1.93
CA LYS A 148 11.10 -8.28 -2.90
C LYS A 148 9.95 -9.06 -2.29
N TYR A 149 9.15 -9.72 -3.12
CA TYR A 149 7.99 -10.48 -2.65
C TYR A 149 8.36 -11.45 -1.51
N ASP A 150 9.41 -12.25 -1.71
CA ASP A 150 9.83 -13.31 -0.79
C ASP A 150 10.40 -12.82 0.55
N ASN A 151 10.70 -11.53 0.69
CA ASN A 151 11.20 -10.98 1.96
C ASN A 151 10.16 -10.12 2.68
N ILE A 152 8.94 -10.01 2.18
CA ILE A 152 7.84 -9.39 2.92
C ILE A 152 7.26 -10.44 3.85
N GLU A 153 7.36 -10.17 5.15
CA GLU A 153 6.88 -11.06 6.21
C GLU A 153 5.50 -10.63 6.70
N GLU A 154 5.25 -9.32 6.74
CA GLU A 154 4.02 -8.77 7.28
C GLU A 154 3.69 -7.42 6.62
N ILE A 155 2.41 -7.21 6.33
CA ILE A 155 1.87 -5.90 5.97
C ILE A 155 0.74 -5.58 6.94
N GLU A 156 0.88 -4.49 7.66
CA GLU A 156 -0.21 -3.92 8.45
C GLU A 156 -0.98 -2.92 7.57
N VAL A 157 -2.30 -2.91 7.75
CA VAL A 157 -3.23 -2.25 6.86
C VAL A 157 -4.24 -1.42 7.63
N MET A 158 -4.62 -0.27 7.05
CA MET A 158 -5.71 0.55 7.54
C MET A 158 -6.56 0.99 6.36
N ILE A 159 -7.87 0.76 6.44
CA ILE A 159 -8.83 1.14 5.40
C ILE A 159 -9.58 2.38 5.87
N ILE A 160 -9.61 3.42 5.05
CA ILE A 160 -10.23 4.71 5.37
C ILE A 160 -11.22 5.07 4.27
N ASP A 161 -12.45 5.42 4.62
CA ASP A 161 -13.43 5.98 3.68
C ASP A 161 -12.91 7.34 3.17
N LYS A 162 -12.93 7.54 1.85
CA LYS A 162 -12.50 8.80 1.25
C LYS A 162 -13.52 9.94 1.49
N ARG A 163 -14.78 9.62 1.79
CA ARG A 163 -15.90 10.56 1.92
C ARG A 163 -15.78 11.52 3.10
#